data_AF-A0A935EHS2-F1
#
_entry.id   AF-A0A935EHS2-F1
#
_cell.length_a   1.000
_cell.length_b   1.000
_cell.length_c   1.000
_cell.angle_alpha   90.00
_cell.angle_beta   90.00
_cell.angle_gamma   90.00
#
_symmetry.space_group_name_H-M   'P 1'
#
loop_
_entity.id
_entity.type
_entity.pdbx_description
1 polymer ?
#
loop_
_entity_poly.entity_id
_entity_poly.type
_entity_poly.pdbx_seq_one_letter_code
_entity_poly.pdbx_strand_id
1 'polypeptide(L)'
;MNKLNLLLVIGCLILVMGCSKDAEINAFITEFDAATNEMIAKIDADPSSAGITEAQKAFDGKKASLKSKWDGIKDAVGFQVSADTKKKLEESVANNMKALMAVSTKNMMKLAVDKDASAKFQALLKDYQSTFAAGK
;
A
#
# COMPACT_ATOMS: atom_id res chain seq x y z
N MET A 1 43.74 -3.36 31.85
CA MET A 1 42.50 -2.93 31.16
C MET A 1 42.57 -3.45 29.74
N ASN A 2 41.76 -4.47 29.45
CA ASN A 2 41.97 -5.38 28.33
C ASN A 2 41.64 -4.68 27.00
N LYS A 3 42.66 -4.53 26.14
CA LYS A 3 42.56 -3.97 24.78
C LYS A 3 41.51 -4.69 23.90
N LEU A 4 41.07 -5.87 24.34
CA LEU A 4 40.03 -6.68 23.71
C LEU A 4 38.61 -6.07 23.83
N ASN A 5 38.33 -5.29 24.88
CA ASN A 5 37.00 -4.71 25.08
C ASN A 5 36.74 -3.46 24.21
N LEU A 6 37.80 -2.78 23.75
CA LEU A 6 37.66 -1.59 22.89
C LEU A 6 37.34 -1.97 21.44
N LEU A 7 37.83 -3.12 20.97
CA LEU A 7 37.56 -3.64 19.62
C LEU A 7 36.13 -4.16 19.45
N LEU A 8 35.52 -4.70 20.51
CA LEU A 8 34.13 -5.20 20.47
C LEU A 8 33.09 -4.06 20.36
N VAL A 9 33.37 -2.90 20.97
CA VAL A 9 32.47 -1.74 20.95
C VAL A 9 32.54 -1.00 19.61
N ILE A 10 33.70 -0.97 18.95
CA ILE A 10 33.87 -0.34 17.63
C ILE A 10 33.31 -1.23 16.50
N GLY A 11 33.37 -2.56 16.63
CA GLY A 11 32.77 -3.49 15.67
C GLY A 11 31.24 -3.43 15.61
N CYS A 12 30.56 -3.14 16.73
CA CYS A 12 29.09 -3.03 16.76
C CYS A 12 28.57 -1.73 16.13
N LEU A 13 29.38 -0.67 16.02
CA LEU A 13 28.99 0.59 15.40
C LEU A 13 28.94 0.50 13.86
N ILE A 14 29.66 -0.44 13.26
CA ILE A 14 29.70 -0.66 11.79
C ILE A 14 28.49 -1.49 11.32
N LEU A 15 27.84 -2.24 12.22
CA LEU A 15 26.61 -2.98 11.92
C LEU A 15 25.35 -2.08 11.88
N VAL A 16 25.48 -0.80 12.23
CA VAL A 16 24.39 0.21 12.15
C VAL A 16 24.41 0.96 10.81
N MET A 17 25.31 0.63 9.87
CA MET A 17 25.10 0.93 8.46
C MET A 17 24.04 -0.04 7.92
N GLY A 18 22.79 0.20 8.34
CA GLY A 18 21.65 -0.60 7.98
C GLY A 18 21.52 -0.69 6.47
N CYS A 19 21.37 -1.91 5.95
CA CYS A 19 20.78 -2.10 4.63
C CYS A 19 19.52 -1.22 4.57
N SER A 20 19.45 -0.33 3.58
CA SER A 20 18.25 0.46 3.36
C SER A 20 17.05 -0.48 3.24
N LYS A 21 15.88 -0.05 3.73
CA LYS A 21 14.63 -0.80 3.54
C LYS A 21 14.09 -0.70 2.11
N ASP A 22 14.95 -0.36 1.14
CA ASP A 22 14.56 -0.12 -0.24
C ASP A 22 13.93 -1.37 -0.87
N ALA A 23 14.48 -2.55 -0.59
CA ALA A 23 13.96 -3.80 -1.13
C ALA A 23 12.53 -4.09 -0.62
N GLU A 24 12.30 -3.92 0.69
CA GLU A 24 11.01 -4.15 1.32
C GLU A 24 9.95 -3.15 0.84
N ILE A 25 10.32 -1.89 0.66
CA ILE A 25 9.41 -0.88 0.11
C ILE A 25 9.08 -1.17 -1.35
N ASN A 26 10.08 -1.50 -2.19
CA ASN A 26 9.81 -1.84 -3.59
C ASN A 26 8.92 -3.10 -3.70
N ALA A 27 9.11 -4.08 -2.82
CA ALA A 27 8.25 -5.26 -2.74
C ALA A 27 6.83 -4.92 -2.28
N PHE A 28 6.66 -3.97 -1.35
CA PHE A 28 5.35 -3.45 -0.96
C PHE A 28 4.67 -2.73 -2.12
N ILE A 29 5.35 -1.79 -2.77
CA ILE A 29 4.85 -1.03 -3.94
C ILE A 29 4.34 -2.00 -5.02
N THR A 30 5.13 -3.02 -5.35
CA THR A 30 4.76 -3.99 -6.39
C THR A 30 3.47 -4.74 -6.07
N GLU A 31 3.30 -5.22 -4.84
CA GLU A 31 2.08 -5.92 -4.43
C GLU A 31 0.89 -4.97 -4.32
N PHE A 32 1.13 -3.75 -3.83
CA PHE A 32 0.12 -2.72 -3.64
C PHE A 32 -0.45 -2.22 -4.98
N ASP A 33 0.42 -1.95 -5.95
CA ASP A 33 0.04 -1.60 -7.33
C ASP A 33 -0.72 -2.74 -7.98
N ALA A 34 -0.26 -3.99 -7.84
CA ALA A 34 -0.93 -5.16 -8.40
C ALA A 34 -2.34 -5.36 -7.81
N ALA A 35 -2.47 -5.27 -6.48
CA ALA A 35 -3.76 -5.38 -5.81
C ALA A 35 -4.74 -4.27 -6.24
N THR A 36 -4.25 -3.04 -6.35
CA THR A 36 -5.07 -1.90 -6.79
C THR A 36 -5.51 -2.06 -8.24
N ASN A 37 -4.63 -2.49 -9.13
CA ASN A 37 -4.96 -2.77 -10.53
C ASN A 37 -5.99 -3.89 -10.67
N GLU A 38 -5.92 -4.93 -9.83
CA GLU A 38 -6.93 -5.98 -9.81
C GLU A 38 -8.30 -5.43 -9.39
N MET A 39 -8.37 -4.61 -8.33
CA MET A 39 -9.60 -3.94 -7.91
C MET A 39 -10.20 -3.09 -9.05
N ILE A 40 -9.38 -2.29 -9.71
CA ILE A 40 -9.79 -1.45 -10.83
C ILE A 40 -10.34 -2.31 -11.97
N ALA A 41 -9.68 -3.41 -12.30
CA ALA A 41 -10.12 -4.32 -13.35
C ALA A 41 -11.50 -4.95 -13.04
N LYS A 42 -11.77 -5.29 -11.77
CA LYS A 42 -13.08 -5.81 -11.36
C LYS A 42 -14.20 -4.76 -11.52
N ILE A 43 -13.94 -3.51 -11.12
CA ILE A 43 -14.92 -2.41 -11.24
C ILE A 43 -15.14 -2.05 -12.71
N ASP A 44 -14.10 -2.04 -13.54
CA ASP A 44 -14.23 -1.67 -14.95
C ASP A 44 -14.93 -2.75 -15.78
N ALA A 45 -14.69 -4.03 -15.46
CA ALA A 45 -15.35 -5.17 -16.10
C ALA A 45 -16.84 -5.26 -15.75
N ASP A 46 -17.21 -4.94 -14.50
CA ASP A 46 -18.59 -4.91 -14.04
C ASP A 46 -18.85 -3.63 -13.19
N PRO A 47 -19.24 -2.51 -13.82
CA PRO A 47 -19.47 -1.24 -13.13
C PRO A 47 -20.82 -1.23 -12.41
N SER A 48 -20.96 -2.11 -11.43
CA SER A 48 -22.12 -2.30 -10.57
C SER A 48 -21.70 -2.66 -9.13
N SER A 49 -22.68 -2.82 -8.26
CA SER A 49 -22.49 -3.35 -6.92
C SER A 49 -21.81 -4.72 -6.89
N ALA A 50 -21.98 -5.54 -7.93
CA ALA A 50 -21.35 -6.86 -8.01
C ALA A 50 -19.85 -6.74 -8.29
N GLY A 51 -19.44 -5.96 -9.30
CA GLY A 51 -18.01 -5.73 -9.56
C GLY A 51 -17.27 -5.01 -8.43
N ILE A 52 -17.93 -4.09 -7.70
CA ILE A 52 -17.35 -3.52 -6.47
C ILE A 52 -17.19 -4.58 -5.37
N THR A 53 -18.13 -5.53 -5.26
CA THR A 53 -18.01 -6.65 -4.31
C THR A 53 -16.84 -7.55 -4.67
N GLU A 54 -16.63 -7.83 -5.96
CA GLU A 54 -15.48 -8.59 -6.43
C GLU A 54 -14.16 -7.82 -6.23
N ALA A 55 -14.16 -6.50 -6.39
CA ALA A 55 -13.00 -5.65 -6.07
C ALA A 55 -12.66 -5.72 -4.57
N GLN A 56 -13.66 -5.67 -3.69
CA GLN A 56 -13.46 -5.83 -2.25
C GLN A 56 -12.86 -7.19 -1.92
N LYS A 57 -13.38 -8.29 -2.51
CA LYS A 57 -12.81 -9.63 -2.31
C LYS A 57 -11.35 -9.72 -2.78
N ALA A 58 -11.03 -9.11 -3.92
CA ALA A 58 -9.66 -9.06 -4.42
C ALA A 58 -8.74 -8.32 -3.43
N PHE A 59 -9.19 -7.19 -2.90
CA PHE A 59 -8.45 -6.46 -1.86
C PHE A 59 -8.30 -7.28 -0.59
N ASP A 60 -9.39 -7.86 -0.06
CA ASP A 60 -9.40 -8.68 1.15
C ASP A 60 -8.41 -9.85 1.06
N GLY A 61 -8.28 -10.47 -0.13
CA GLY A 61 -7.31 -11.54 -0.39
C GLY A 61 -5.84 -11.12 -0.29
N LYS A 62 -5.53 -9.82 -0.40
CA LYS A 62 -4.18 -9.26 -0.27
C LYS A 62 -3.99 -8.42 0.99
N LYS A 63 -5.08 -7.98 1.62
CA LYS A 63 -5.12 -7.00 2.70
C LYS A 63 -4.21 -7.34 3.87
N ALA A 64 -4.24 -8.58 4.35
CA ALA A 64 -3.41 -9.01 5.48
C ALA A 64 -1.91 -8.97 5.15
N SER A 65 -1.53 -9.42 3.96
CA SER A 65 -0.14 -9.38 3.47
C SER A 65 0.34 -7.94 3.32
N LEU A 66 -0.44 -7.10 2.62
CA LEU A 66 -0.14 -5.69 2.42
C LEU A 66 -0.02 -4.93 3.74
N LYS A 67 -0.94 -5.16 4.68
CA LYS A 67 -0.89 -4.56 6.01
C LYS A 67 0.36 -4.96 6.78
N SER A 68 0.70 -6.25 6.78
CA SER A 68 1.91 -6.75 7.44
C SER A 68 3.17 -6.10 6.88
N LYS A 69 3.27 -6.01 5.54
CA LYS A 69 4.39 -5.32 4.86
C LYS A 69 4.44 -3.84 5.23
N TRP A 70 3.32 -3.15 5.16
CA TRP A 70 3.21 -1.73 5.54
C TRP A 70 3.66 -1.50 6.98
N ASP A 71 3.14 -2.28 7.93
CA ASP A 71 3.51 -2.18 9.34
C ASP A 71 5.01 -2.42 9.57
N GLY A 72 5.65 -3.26 8.75
CA GLY A 72 7.10 -3.51 8.80
C GLY A 72 7.99 -2.42 8.18
N ILE A 73 7.43 -1.51 7.37
CA ILE A 73 8.18 -0.45 6.65
C ILE A 73 7.81 0.97 7.07
N LYS A 74 6.60 1.22 7.61
CA LYS A 74 6.04 2.57 7.79
C LYS A 74 6.93 3.52 8.58
N ASP A 75 7.61 3.02 9.60
CA ASP A 75 8.50 3.84 10.42
C ASP A 75 9.80 4.16 9.66
N ALA A 76 10.28 3.24 8.83
CA ALA A 76 11.53 3.39 8.08
C ALA A 76 11.44 4.39 6.90
N VAL A 77 10.24 4.69 6.40
CA VAL A 77 10.01 5.58 5.25
C VAL A 77 10.63 6.97 5.44
N GLY A 78 10.76 7.44 6.69
CA GLY A 78 11.29 8.75 7.00
C GLY A 78 12.82 8.85 7.06
N PHE A 79 13.53 7.76 7.32
CA PHE A 79 14.95 7.84 7.73
C PHE A 79 15.84 6.65 7.33
N GLN A 80 15.27 5.55 6.83
CA GLN A 80 15.97 4.29 6.52
C GLN A 80 15.87 3.87 5.04
N VAL A 81 15.51 4.81 4.17
CA VAL A 81 15.22 4.56 2.75
C VAL A 81 15.86 5.63 1.89
N SER A 82 16.17 5.29 0.64
CA SER A 82 16.65 6.29 -0.32
C SER A 82 15.56 7.29 -0.69
N ALA A 83 15.96 8.50 -1.11
CA ALA A 83 15.03 9.51 -1.62
C ALA A 83 14.22 8.99 -2.82
N ASP A 84 14.85 8.19 -3.68
CA ASP A 84 14.22 7.58 -4.85
C ASP A 84 13.13 6.58 -4.44
N THR A 85 13.42 5.69 -3.49
CA THR A 85 12.42 4.74 -2.98
C THR A 85 11.27 5.47 -2.30
N LYS A 86 11.56 6.48 -1.48
CA LYS A 86 10.51 7.28 -0.83
C LYS A 86 9.60 7.95 -1.87
N LYS A 87 10.19 8.56 -2.89
CA LYS A 87 9.43 9.18 -3.99
C LYS A 87 8.57 8.16 -4.73
N LYS A 88 9.12 6.97 -5.05
CA LYS A 88 8.34 5.89 -5.69
C LYS A 88 7.15 5.45 -4.84
N LEU A 89 7.33 5.35 -3.52
CA LEU A 89 6.24 5.01 -2.61
C LEU A 89 5.15 6.09 -2.61
N GLU A 90 5.53 7.36 -2.50
CA GLU A 90 4.59 8.49 -2.55
C GLU A 90 3.83 8.54 -3.88
N GLU A 91 4.52 8.35 -5.00
CA GLU A 91 3.93 8.28 -6.35
C GLU A 91 2.98 7.09 -6.50
N SER A 92 3.36 5.91 -6.03
CA SER A 92 2.50 4.71 -6.05
C SER A 92 1.21 4.93 -5.26
N VAL A 93 1.29 5.46 -4.04
CA VAL A 93 0.10 5.79 -3.23
C VAL A 93 -0.81 6.79 -3.94
N ALA A 94 -0.24 7.87 -4.49
CA ALA A 94 -1.01 8.89 -5.19
C ALA A 94 -1.66 8.34 -6.48
N ASN A 95 -0.89 7.59 -7.27
CA ASN A 95 -1.35 7.03 -8.55
C ASN A 95 -2.44 5.98 -8.34
N ASN A 96 -2.30 5.10 -7.35
CA ASN A 96 -3.29 4.06 -7.05
C ASN A 96 -4.62 4.68 -6.59
N MET A 97 -4.56 5.67 -5.69
CA MET A 97 -5.76 6.40 -5.27
C MET A 97 -6.43 7.13 -6.44
N LYS A 98 -5.64 7.82 -7.27
CA LYS A 98 -6.14 8.51 -8.46
C LYS A 98 -6.79 7.54 -9.44
N ALA A 99 -6.20 6.36 -9.67
CA ALA A 99 -6.70 5.36 -10.59
C ALA A 99 -8.02 4.73 -10.09
N LEU A 100 -8.14 4.44 -8.79
CA LEU A 100 -9.40 3.99 -8.18
C LEU A 100 -10.52 5.03 -8.33
N MET A 101 -10.22 6.32 -8.09
CA MET A 101 -11.19 7.39 -8.31
C MET A 101 -11.54 7.58 -9.79
N ALA A 102 -10.57 7.39 -10.68
CA ALA A 102 -10.76 7.51 -12.13
C ALA A 102 -11.68 6.40 -12.67
N VAL A 103 -11.56 5.16 -12.22
CA VAL A 103 -12.46 4.07 -12.69
C VAL A 103 -13.91 4.30 -12.25
N SER A 104 -14.11 4.84 -11.04
CA SER A 104 -15.45 5.26 -10.59
C SER A 104 -15.99 6.42 -11.42
N THR A 105 -15.17 7.42 -11.71
CA THR A 105 -15.57 8.56 -12.56
C THR A 105 -15.91 8.11 -13.98
N LYS A 106 -15.08 7.26 -14.57
CA LYS A 106 -15.27 6.67 -15.90
C LYS A 106 -16.61 5.95 -16.00
N ASN A 107 -17.01 5.25 -14.95
CA ASN A 107 -18.20 4.41 -14.91
C ASN A 107 -19.39 5.04 -14.17
N MET A 108 -19.31 6.34 -13.84
CA MET A 108 -20.25 7.02 -12.93
C MET A 108 -21.72 6.86 -13.33
N MET A 109 -22.04 7.00 -14.62
CA MET A 109 -23.43 6.85 -15.10
C MET A 109 -23.98 5.43 -14.88
N LYS A 110 -23.14 4.40 -15.01
CA LYS A 110 -23.52 3.00 -14.80
C LYS A 110 -23.61 2.68 -13.31
N LEU A 111 -22.70 3.23 -12.51
CA LEU A 111 -22.73 3.09 -11.05
C LEU A 111 -23.92 3.85 -10.44
N ALA A 112 -24.36 4.96 -11.03
CA ALA A 112 -25.46 5.78 -10.50
C ALA A 112 -26.83 5.11 -10.64
N VAL A 113 -27.02 4.21 -11.60
CA VAL A 113 -28.28 3.45 -11.74
C VAL A 113 -28.39 2.29 -10.75
N ASP A 114 -27.27 1.87 -10.17
CA ASP A 114 -27.21 0.87 -9.10
C ASP A 114 -27.23 1.58 -7.73
N LYS A 115 -28.38 1.47 -7.06
CA LYS A 115 -28.65 2.12 -5.76
C LYS A 115 -27.64 1.79 -4.66
N ASP A 116 -26.95 0.64 -4.75
CA ASP A 116 -26.03 0.18 -3.71
C ASP A 116 -24.55 0.43 -4.09
N ALA A 117 -24.26 0.72 -5.36
CA ALA A 117 -22.90 0.82 -5.86
C ALA A 117 -22.12 1.97 -5.21
N SER A 118 -22.74 3.16 -5.07
CA SER A 118 -22.08 4.31 -4.44
C SER A 118 -21.69 4.04 -2.99
N ALA A 119 -22.59 3.44 -2.20
CA ALA A 119 -22.32 3.11 -0.80
C ALA A 119 -21.21 2.05 -0.67
N LYS A 120 -21.25 1.01 -1.52
CA LYS A 120 -20.20 -0.02 -1.55
C LYS A 120 -18.85 0.52 -1.97
N PHE A 121 -18.80 1.41 -2.96
CA PHE A 121 -17.54 2.01 -3.39
C PHE A 121 -16.94 2.90 -2.30
N GLN A 122 -17.76 3.68 -1.59
CA GLN A 122 -17.30 4.45 -0.42
C GLN A 122 -16.76 3.54 0.70
N ALA A 123 -17.44 2.42 0.97
CA ALA A 123 -16.97 1.45 1.95
C ALA A 123 -15.61 0.85 1.55
N LEU A 124 -15.44 0.48 0.27
CA LEU A 124 -14.19 0.00 -0.28
C LEU A 124 -13.06 1.02 -0.12
N LEU A 125 -13.29 2.30 -0.46
CA LEU A 125 -12.29 3.35 -0.31
C LEU A 125 -11.91 3.58 1.16
N LYS A 126 -12.89 3.58 2.06
CA LYS A 126 -12.65 3.72 3.50
C LYS A 126 -11.82 2.56 4.03
N ASP A 127 -12.15 1.34 3.62
CA ASP A 127 -11.44 0.15 4.04
C ASP A 127 -9.99 0.15 3.54
N TYR A 128 -9.80 0.46 2.25
CA TYR A 128 -8.50 0.65 1.61
C TYR A 128 -7.63 1.67 2.36
N GLN A 129 -8.16 2.87 2.65
CA GLN A 129 -7.44 3.91 3.39
C GLN A 129 -7.13 3.49 4.83
N SER A 130 -8.11 2.92 5.53
CA SER A 130 -7.96 2.53 6.95
C SER A 130 -6.95 1.41 7.15
N THR A 131 -6.72 0.57 6.14
CA THR A 131 -5.74 -0.52 6.18
C THR A 131 -4.32 -0.01 6.44
N PHE A 132 -4.00 1.18 5.90
CA PHE A 132 -2.66 1.78 5.96
C PHE A 132 -2.59 3.00 6.87
N ALA A 133 -3.70 3.41 7.48
CA ALA A 133 -3.68 4.47 8.48
C ALA A 133 -2.73 4.10 9.63
N ALA A 134 -1.98 5.09 10.12
CA ALA A 134 -1.23 4.92 11.35
C ALA A 134 -2.23 4.54 12.46
N GLY A 135 -2.09 3.33 13.01
CA GLY A 135 -2.87 2.89 14.15
C GLY A 135 -2.76 3.94 15.26
N LYS A 136 -3.89 4.43 15.75
CA LYS A 136 -3.93 5.19 17.00
C LYS A 136 -3.58 4.28 18.17
#